data_AF-A0A0Q4QPU6-F1
#
_entry.id   AF-A0A0Q4QPU6-F1
#
_cell.length_a   1.000
_cell.length_b   1.000
_cell.length_c   1.000
_cell.angle_alpha   90.00
_cell.angle_beta   90.00
_cell.angle_gamma   90.00
#
_symmetry.space_group_name_H-M   'P 1'
#
loop_
_entity.id
_entity.type
_entity.pdbx_description
1 polymer ?
#
loop_
_entity_poly.entity_id
_entity_poly.type
_entity_poly.pdbx_seq_one_letter_code
_entity_poly.pdbx_strand_id
1 'polypeptide(L)'
;MVETISRRLAISIKSVVPEHPASEARLQYALSFILNALFIITGALLISFFTGRTSGVVAALISFAILRQVSGGVHLKSGTMCVIVSVGVATALSFTPNFPGKMLVIINLLNLLIVLMFSPTDIEKQSRIPKRYYPLLKLLSALIVCSNLLIESSIIALTLLVQCLTLILAKVVSTHAKKSSI
;
A
#
# COMPACT_ATOMS: atom_id res chain seq x y z
N MET A 1 -6.82 17.37 -2.35
CA MET A 1 -8.22 16.92 -2.54
C MET A 1 -8.66 16.05 -1.39
N VAL A 2 -7.99 14.91 -1.15
CA VAL A 2 -8.36 13.95 -0.10
C VAL A 2 -8.42 14.59 1.29
N GLU A 3 -7.44 15.45 1.60
CA GLU A 3 -7.35 16.18 2.86
C GLU A 3 -8.50 17.17 3.04
N THR A 4 -8.91 17.83 1.94
CA THR A 4 -10.02 18.78 1.94
C THR A 4 -11.36 18.08 2.16
N ILE A 5 -11.59 16.97 1.45
CA ILE A 5 -12.84 16.20 1.56
C ILE A 5 -12.94 15.55 2.94
N SER A 6 -11.87 14.90 3.40
CA SER A 6 -11.83 14.27 4.73
C SER A 6 -12.05 15.28 5.86
N ARG A 7 -11.50 16.49 5.77
CA ARG A 7 -11.74 17.56 6.74
C ARG A 7 -13.20 17.99 6.75
N ARG A 8 -13.78 18.26 5.58
CA ARG A 8 -15.20 18.65 5.46
C ARG A 8 -16.13 17.58 6.05
N LEU A 9 -15.85 16.31 5.77
CA LEU A 9 -16.61 15.18 6.34
C LEU A 9 -16.43 15.09 7.86
N ALA A 10 -15.21 15.25 8.39
CA ALA A 10 -14.97 15.21 9.83
C ALA A 10 -15.71 16.33 10.57
N ILE A 11 -15.69 17.56 10.04
CA ILE A 11 -16.45 18.70 10.57
C ILE A 11 -17.95 18.40 10.53
N SER A 12 -18.46 17.89 9.40
CA SER A 12 -19.87 17.56 9.24
C SER A 12 -20.34 16.47 10.20
N ILE A 13 -19.52 15.45 10.48
CA ILE A 13 -19.86 14.42 11.47
C ILE A 13 -19.95 15.05 12.86
N LYS A 14 -18.99 15.91 13.22
CA LYS A 14 -18.97 16.56 14.53
C LYS A 14 -20.07 17.60 14.72
N SER A 15 -20.51 18.27 13.65
CA SER A 15 -21.63 19.21 13.72
C SER A 15 -22.97 18.51 13.94
N VAL A 16 -23.12 17.28 13.44
CA VAL A 16 -24.33 16.46 13.63
C VAL A 16 -24.28 15.68 14.94
N VAL A 17 -23.10 15.21 15.35
CA VAL A 17 -22.89 14.44 16.59
C VAL A 17 -21.78 15.09 17.43
N PRO A 18 -22.08 16.17 18.18
CA PRO A 18 -21.09 16.90 18.97
C PRO A 18 -20.36 16.02 19.99
N GLU A 19 -21.05 15.06 20.60
CA GLU A 19 -20.50 14.17 21.64
C GLU A 19 -19.75 12.94 21.09
N HIS A 20 -19.49 12.88 19.78
CA HIS A 20 -18.77 11.75 19.19
C HIS A 20 -17.41 11.50 19.89
N PRO A 21 -17.06 10.25 20.28
CA PRO A 21 -15.87 9.98 21.11
C PRO A 21 -14.52 10.21 20.42
N ALA A 22 -14.49 10.16 19.08
CA ALA A 22 -13.32 10.55 18.30
C ALA A 22 -13.29 12.06 18.06
N SER A 23 -12.10 12.65 18.20
CA SER A 23 -11.84 14.04 17.83
C SER A 23 -11.96 14.25 16.31
N GLU A 24 -12.23 15.47 15.88
CA GLU A 24 -12.29 15.84 14.46
C GLU A 24 -11.01 15.41 13.71
N ALA A 25 -9.83 15.64 14.30
CA ALA A 25 -8.55 15.22 13.70
C ALA A 25 -8.44 13.69 13.53
N ARG A 26 -8.95 12.90 14.48
CA ARG A 26 -8.97 11.43 14.37
C ARG A 26 -9.93 10.97 13.28
N LEU A 27 -11.10 11.62 13.17
CA LEU A 27 -12.05 11.37 12.10
C LEU A 27 -11.46 11.72 10.74
N GLN A 28 -10.85 12.89 10.59
CA GLN A 28 -10.20 13.33 9.36
C GLN A 28 -9.12 12.33 8.90
N TYR A 29 -8.28 11.88 9.84
CA TYR A 29 -7.24 10.90 9.53
C TYR A 29 -7.83 9.57 9.01
N ALA A 30 -8.82 9.01 9.71
CA ALA A 30 -9.48 7.77 9.29
C ALA A 30 -10.19 7.91 7.94
N LEU A 31 -10.91 9.01 7.74
CA LEU A 31 -11.60 9.32 6.48
C LEU A 31 -10.61 9.51 5.33
N SER A 32 -9.43 10.10 5.58
CA SER A 32 -8.39 10.24 4.56
C SER A 32 -7.90 8.88 4.07
N PHE A 33 -7.75 7.90 4.97
CA PHE A 33 -7.34 6.55 4.60
C PHE A 33 -8.40 5.85 3.73
N ILE A 34 -9.67 5.94 4.12
CA ILE A 34 -10.80 5.36 3.37
C ILE A 34 -10.94 6.01 2.00
N LEU A 35 -10.90 7.34 1.94
CA LEU A 35 -11.01 8.09 0.68
C LEU A 35 -9.85 7.81 -0.27
N ASN A 36 -8.61 7.70 0.24
CA ASN A 36 -7.47 7.29 -0.56
C ASN A 36 -7.70 5.93 -1.21
N ALA A 37 -8.09 4.92 -0.42
CA ALA A 37 -8.36 3.58 -0.93
C ALA A 37 -9.48 3.61 -1.99
N LEU A 38 -10.59 4.31 -1.70
CA LEU A 38 -11.71 4.47 -2.62
C LEU A 38 -11.25 5.08 -3.95
N PHE A 39 -10.58 6.24 -3.93
CA PHE A 39 -10.16 6.91 -5.15
C PHE A 39 -9.10 6.12 -5.94
N ILE A 40 -8.21 5.39 -5.27
CA ILE A 40 -7.25 4.50 -5.94
C ILE A 40 -7.99 3.39 -6.67
N ILE A 41 -8.90 2.70 -5.99
CA ILE A 41 -9.64 1.56 -6.56
C ILE A 41 -10.51 2.05 -7.71
N THR A 42 -11.35 3.07 -7.50
CA THR A 42 -12.24 3.56 -8.55
C THR A 42 -11.46 4.17 -9.71
N GLY A 43 -10.41 4.95 -9.45
CA GLY A 43 -9.59 5.58 -10.49
C GLY A 43 -8.87 4.55 -11.36
N ALA A 44 -8.22 3.56 -10.74
CA ALA A 44 -7.53 2.51 -11.47
C ALA A 44 -8.50 1.61 -12.25
N LEU A 45 -9.65 1.25 -11.67
CA LEU A 45 -10.65 0.44 -12.37
C LEU A 45 -11.26 1.18 -13.56
N LEU A 46 -11.57 2.47 -13.43
CA LEU A 46 -12.06 3.30 -14.54
C LEU A 46 -11.06 3.33 -15.70
N ILE A 47 -9.77 3.58 -15.43
CA ILE A 47 -8.74 3.56 -16.48
C ILE A 47 -8.62 2.17 -17.09
N SER A 48 -8.62 1.12 -16.25
CA SER A 48 -8.50 -0.27 -16.70
C SER A 48 -9.64 -0.71 -17.61
N PHE A 49 -10.84 -0.14 -17.41
CA PHE A 49 -12.01 -0.41 -18.23
C PHE A 49 -11.80 0.10 -19.66
N PHE A 50 -11.27 1.32 -19.81
CA PHE A 50 -10.95 1.88 -21.14
C PHE A 50 -9.75 1.21 -21.80
N THR A 51 -8.80 0.68 -21.03
CA THR A 51 -7.61 -0.01 -21.59
C THR A 51 -7.81 -1.51 -21.81
N GLY A 52 -8.92 -2.10 -21.35
CA GLY A 52 -9.18 -3.54 -21.41
C GLY A 52 -8.27 -4.37 -20.50
N ARG A 53 -7.68 -3.77 -19.45
CA ARG A 53 -6.68 -4.41 -18.57
C ARG A 53 -7.17 -4.62 -17.13
N THR A 54 -8.48 -4.70 -16.93
CA THR A 54 -9.11 -4.79 -15.61
C THR A 54 -8.58 -5.94 -14.76
N SER A 55 -8.39 -7.14 -15.32
CA SER A 55 -7.85 -8.29 -14.57
C SER A 55 -6.45 -8.03 -14.01
N GLY A 56 -5.57 -7.43 -14.81
CA GLY A 56 -4.21 -7.07 -14.41
C GLY A 56 -4.21 -5.98 -13.32
N VAL A 57 -5.04 -4.95 -13.47
CA VAL A 57 -5.18 -3.89 -12.46
C VAL A 57 -5.74 -4.45 -11.15
N VAL A 58 -6.75 -5.31 -11.20
CA VAL A 58 -7.32 -5.97 -10.01
C VAL A 58 -6.26 -6.82 -9.30
N ALA A 59 -5.49 -7.62 -10.05
CA ALA A 59 -4.39 -8.41 -9.49
C ALA A 59 -3.35 -7.52 -8.80
N ALA A 60 -2.98 -6.39 -9.42
CA ALA A 60 -2.05 -5.43 -8.85
C ALA A 60 -2.61 -4.77 -7.57
N LEU A 61 -3.86 -4.29 -7.60
CA LEU A 61 -4.48 -3.65 -6.43
C LEU A 61 -4.56 -4.63 -5.24
N ILE A 62 -5.03 -5.86 -5.47
CA ILE A 62 -5.21 -6.87 -4.42
C ILE A 62 -3.86 -7.28 -3.83
N SER A 63 -2.89 -7.67 -4.67
CA SER A 63 -1.59 -8.14 -4.19
C SER A 63 -0.80 -7.04 -3.48
N PHE A 64 -0.83 -5.81 -3.99
CA PHE A 64 -0.25 -4.65 -3.32
C PHE A 64 -0.90 -4.40 -1.96
N ALA A 65 -2.24 -4.33 -1.92
CA ALA A 65 -2.99 -4.06 -0.70
C ALA A 65 -2.73 -5.13 0.38
N ILE A 66 -2.84 -6.41 0.02
CA ILE A 66 -2.66 -7.52 0.97
C ILE A 66 -1.24 -7.49 1.57
N LEU A 67 -0.19 -7.38 0.74
CA LEU A 67 1.17 -7.31 1.26
C LEU A 67 1.36 -6.05 2.10
N ARG A 68 0.83 -4.89 1.67
CA ARG A 68 0.95 -3.63 2.40
C ARG A 68 0.31 -3.67 3.79
N GLN A 69 -0.84 -4.31 3.93
CA GLN A 69 -1.55 -4.41 5.22
C GLN A 69 -0.72 -5.14 6.29
N VAL A 70 0.13 -6.09 5.91
CA VAL A 70 0.97 -6.85 6.85
C VAL A 70 2.43 -6.41 6.88
N SER A 71 2.91 -5.69 5.88
CA SER A 71 4.31 -5.24 5.79
C SER A 71 4.54 -3.76 6.10
N GLY A 72 3.51 -2.92 5.92
CA GLY A 72 3.62 -1.47 6.03
C GLY A 72 4.23 -0.82 4.78
N GLY A 73 5.21 0.07 4.97
CA GLY A 73 5.88 0.81 3.89
C GLY A 73 5.49 2.28 3.79
N VAL A 74 6.04 2.99 2.80
CA VAL A 74 5.96 4.45 2.75
C VAL A 74 4.55 4.93 2.42
N HIS A 75 4.09 5.95 3.12
CA HIS A 75 2.90 6.70 2.78
C HIS A 75 3.29 8.11 2.35
N LEU A 76 2.80 8.56 1.21
CA LEU A 76 3.09 9.91 0.72
C LEU A 76 2.42 10.94 1.64
N LYS A 77 3.08 12.08 1.84
CA LYS A 77 2.56 13.17 2.70
C LYS A 77 1.25 13.77 2.16
N SER A 78 1.01 13.66 0.86
CA SER A 78 -0.23 14.06 0.21
C SER A 78 -1.01 12.82 -0.22
N GLY A 79 -2.24 12.68 0.25
CA GLY A 79 -3.20 11.67 -0.19
C GLY A 79 -3.53 11.82 -1.67
N THR A 80 -3.60 13.05 -2.18
CA THR A 80 -3.82 13.27 -3.62
C THR A 80 -2.67 12.71 -4.46
N MET A 81 -1.42 12.94 -4.05
CA MET A 81 -0.26 12.30 -4.70
C MET A 81 -0.28 10.78 -4.52
N CYS A 82 -0.70 10.27 -3.37
CA CYS A 82 -0.86 8.84 -3.13
C CYS A 82 -1.84 8.22 -4.14
N VAL A 83 -2.97 8.88 -4.37
CA VAL A 83 -3.96 8.43 -5.37
C VAL A 83 -3.34 8.40 -6.76
N ILE A 84 -2.78 9.53 -7.23
CA ILE A 84 -2.23 9.65 -8.58
C ILE A 84 -1.13 8.60 -8.83
N VAL A 85 -0.16 8.50 -7.91
CA VAL A 85 0.96 7.56 -8.05
C VAL A 85 0.45 6.12 -8.00
N SER A 86 -0.44 5.77 -7.08
CA SER A 86 -0.92 4.38 -6.96
C SER A 86 -1.77 3.96 -8.16
N VAL A 87 -2.63 4.85 -8.66
CA VAL A 87 -3.41 4.61 -9.89
C VAL A 87 -2.48 4.44 -11.10
N GLY A 88 -1.50 5.33 -11.25
CA GLY A 88 -0.51 5.26 -12.32
C GLY A 88 0.31 3.96 -12.28
N VAL A 89 0.82 3.59 -11.10
CA VAL A 89 1.59 2.36 -10.88
C VAL A 89 0.75 1.11 -11.15
N ALA A 90 -0.46 1.01 -10.60
CA ALA A 90 -1.34 -0.15 -10.82
C ALA A 90 -1.71 -0.30 -12.31
N THR A 91 -1.97 0.83 -12.98
CA THR A 91 -2.23 0.86 -14.43
C THR A 91 -1.00 0.42 -15.20
N ALA A 92 0.18 0.97 -14.91
CA ALA A 92 1.42 0.62 -15.59
C ALA A 92 1.77 -0.87 -15.43
N LEU A 93 1.61 -1.41 -14.21
CA LEU A 93 1.84 -2.82 -13.92
C LEU A 93 0.91 -3.75 -14.72
N SER A 94 -0.30 -3.29 -15.08
CA SER A 94 -1.23 -4.09 -15.90
C SER A 94 -0.77 -4.29 -17.36
N PHE A 95 0.19 -3.48 -17.83
CA PHE A 95 0.82 -3.63 -19.15
C PHE A 95 2.08 -4.51 -19.13
N THR A 96 2.42 -5.10 -17.99
CA THR A 96 3.59 -5.98 -17.85
C THR A 96 3.46 -7.21 -18.76
N PRO A 97 4.47 -7.51 -19.59
CA PRO A 97 4.49 -8.75 -20.36
C PRO A 97 4.71 -9.98 -19.47
N ASN A 98 4.39 -11.17 -19.98
CA ASN A 98 4.69 -12.40 -19.27
C ASN A 98 6.21 -12.67 -19.26
N PHE A 99 6.78 -12.82 -18.08
CA PHE A 99 8.18 -13.20 -17.90
C PHE A 99 8.35 -14.73 -17.91
N PRO A 100 9.52 -15.22 -18.35
CA PRO A 100 9.84 -16.65 -18.26
C PRO A 100 9.97 -17.08 -16.79
N GLY A 101 9.65 -18.35 -16.51
CA GLY A 101 9.61 -18.89 -15.14
C GLY A 101 10.90 -18.66 -14.34
N LYS A 102 12.08 -18.79 -14.96
CA LYS A 102 13.38 -18.50 -14.30
C LYS A 102 13.46 -17.06 -13.80
N MET A 103 12.98 -16.09 -14.58
CA MET A 103 12.99 -14.68 -14.19
C MET A 103 11.97 -14.41 -13.08
N LEU A 104 10.81 -15.06 -13.11
CA LEU A 104 9.82 -14.96 -12.03
C LEU A 104 10.35 -15.49 -10.70
N VAL A 105 11.05 -16.62 -10.71
CA VAL A 105 11.71 -17.16 -9.52
C VAL A 105 12.72 -16.15 -8.95
N ILE A 106 13.57 -15.56 -9.80
CA ILE A 106 14.53 -14.54 -9.37
C ILE A 106 13.84 -13.33 -8.72
N ILE A 107 12.78 -12.80 -9.35
CA ILE A 107 12.02 -11.66 -8.81
C ILE A 107 11.37 -12.03 -7.46
N ASN A 108 10.77 -13.20 -7.34
CA ASN A 108 10.14 -13.63 -6.09
C ASN A 108 11.17 -13.88 -4.98
N LEU A 109 12.36 -14.42 -5.29
CA LEU A 109 13.45 -14.56 -4.32
C LEU A 109 13.95 -13.19 -3.84
N LEU A 110 14.05 -12.21 -4.75
CA LEU A 110 14.39 -10.84 -4.38
C LEU A 110 13.31 -10.22 -3.47
N ASN A 111 12.04 -10.39 -3.80
CA ASN A 111 10.92 -9.95 -2.95
C ASN A 111 11.00 -10.57 -1.56
N LEU A 112 11.27 -11.87 -1.48
CA LEU A 112 11.36 -12.60 -0.22
C LEU A 112 12.51 -12.05 0.63
N LEU A 113 13.68 -11.83 0.03
CA LEU A 113 14.82 -11.24 0.71
C LEU A 113 14.48 -9.86 1.28
N ILE A 114 13.88 -8.97 0.47
CA ILE A 114 13.51 -7.61 0.91
C ILE A 114 12.48 -7.67 2.05
N VAL A 115 11.45 -8.52 1.93
CA VAL A 115 10.43 -8.64 2.99
C VAL A 115 11.03 -9.16 4.30
N LEU A 116 11.91 -10.17 4.25
CA LEU A 116 12.54 -10.71 5.46
C LEU A 116 13.45 -9.69 6.15
N MET A 117 14.12 -8.82 5.37
CA MET A 117 15.00 -7.78 5.88
C MET A 117 14.23 -6.56 6.42
N PHE A 118 13.20 -6.10 5.70
CA PHE A 118 12.58 -4.80 5.94
C PHE A 118 11.15 -4.85 6.49
N SER A 119 10.42 -5.97 6.44
CA SER A 119 9.07 -6.06 7.02
C SER A 119 9.10 -6.36 8.54
N PRO A 120 8.12 -5.90 9.33
CA PRO A 120 7.25 -4.76 9.02
C PRO A 120 8.03 -3.44 9.19
N THR A 121 7.74 -2.45 8.34
CA THR A 121 8.29 -1.08 8.46
C THR A 121 7.17 -0.05 8.52
N ASP A 122 7.26 0.89 9.47
CA ASP A 122 6.32 2.02 9.64
C ASP A 122 4.85 1.62 9.87
N ILE A 123 4.59 0.35 10.24
CA ILE A 123 3.23 -0.17 10.41
C ILE A 123 2.54 0.41 11.66
N GLU A 124 3.29 0.83 12.67
CA GLU A 124 2.80 1.55 13.86
C GLU A 124 2.23 2.94 13.54
N LYS A 125 2.62 3.53 12.40
CA LYS A 125 2.07 4.83 11.95
C LYS A 125 0.69 4.66 11.32
N GLN A 126 0.29 3.44 11.00
CA GLN A 126 -0.93 3.11 10.24
C GLN A 126 -1.87 2.18 11.02
N SER A 127 -1.36 1.42 11.99
CA SER A 127 -2.12 0.45 12.78
C SER A 127 -1.75 0.51 14.27
N ARG A 128 -2.63 -0.01 15.13
CA ARG A 128 -2.39 -0.14 16.57
C ARG A 128 -1.93 -1.55 16.95
N ILE A 129 -1.34 -2.29 16.02
CA ILE A 129 -0.94 -3.68 16.25
C ILE A 129 0.23 -3.71 17.26
N PRO A 130 0.11 -4.43 18.38
CA PRO A 130 1.20 -4.53 19.35
C PRO A 130 2.46 -5.16 18.75
N LYS A 131 3.64 -4.63 19.10
CA LYS A 131 4.95 -5.08 18.57
C LYS A 131 5.21 -6.58 18.74
N ARG A 132 4.61 -7.24 19.73
CA ARG A 132 4.70 -8.70 19.94
C ARG A 132 4.24 -9.51 18.71
N TYR A 133 3.38 -8.95 17.86
CA TYR A 133 2.90 -9.62 16.65
C TYR A 133 3.75 -9.34 15.40
N TYR A 134 4.79 -8.50 15.48
CA TYR A 134 5.62 -8.17 14.32
C TYR A 134 6.32 -9.38 13.69
N PRO A 135 6.80 -10.39 14.45
CA PRO A 135 7.30 -11.63 13.87
C PRO A 135 6.24 -12.37 13.03
N LEU A 136 4.99 -12.40 13.51
CA LEU A 136 3.88 -13.00 12.75
C LEU A 136 3.60 -12.22 11.47
N LEU A 137 3.61 -10.88 11.52
CA LEU A 137 3.43 -10.03 10.33
C LEU A 137 4.54 -10.24 9.29
N LYS A 138 5.80 -10.42 9.73
CA LYS A 138 6.92 -10.78 8.86
C LYS A 138 6.69 -12.15 8.20
N LEU A 139 6.26 -13.15 8.97
CA LEU A 139 5.95 -14.47 8.44
C LEU A 139 4.82 -14.40 7.40
N LEU A 140 3.73 -13.70 7.69
CA LEU A 140 2.62 -13.50 6.74
C LEU A 140 3.09 -12.79 5.47
N SER A 141 3.92 -11.75 5.60
CA SER A 141 4.50 -11.05 4.44
C SER A 141 5.31 -12.02 3.56
N ALA A 142 6.12 -12.90 4.17
CA ALA A 142 6.90 -13.90 3.45
C ALA A 142 6.01 -14.94 2.76
N LEU A 143 4.95 -15.43 3.43
CA LEU A 143 3.98 -16.36 2.85
C LEU A 143 3.26 -15.76 1.64
N ILE A 144 2.88 -14.47 1.71
CA ILE A 144 2.27 -13.76 0.58
C ILE A 144 3.23 -13.71 -0.62
N VAL A 145 4.52 -13.41 -0.40
CA VAL A 145 5.50 -13.44 -1.49
C VAL A 145 5.67 -14.84 -2.07
N CYS A 146 5.80 -15.86 -1.21
CA CYS A 146 5.94 -17.24 -1.64
C CYS A 146 4.71 -17.76 -2.40
N SER A 147 3.50 -17.24 -2.14
CA SER A 147 2.29 -17.65 -2.86
C SER A 147 2.41 -17.44 -4.37
N ASN A 148 3.17 -16.41 -4.81
CA ASN A 148 3.35 -16.15 -6.23
C ASN A 148 4.32 -17.14 -6.92
N LEU A 149 5.06 -17.97 -6.17
CA LEU A 149 5.78 -19.12 -6.74
C LEU A 149 4.83 -20.22 -7.20
N LEU A 150 3.60 -20.27 -6.67
CA LEU A 150 2.56 -21.20 -7.10
C LEU A 150 1.65 -20.60 -8.17
N ILE A 151 1.37 -19.30 -8.08
CA ILE A 151 0.51 -18.59 -9.04
C ILE A 151 1.26 -18.27 -10.34
N GLU A 152 2.58 -18.09 -10.27
CA GLU A 152 3.45 -17.77 -11.40
C GLU A 152 3.02 -16.53 -12.21
N SER A 153 2.43 -15.53 -11.54
CA SER A 153 1.96 -14.32 -12.20
C SER A 153 3.05 -13.24 -12.26
N SER A 154 3.33 -12.77 -13.49
CA SER A 154 4.27 -11.67 -13.75
C SER A 154 3.81 -10.34 -13.17
N ILE A 155 2.50 -10.07 -13.24
CA ILE A 155 1.89 -8.86 -12.70
C ILE A 155 2.00 -8.86 -11.16
N ILE A 156 1.68 -9.99 -10.52
CA ILE A 156 1.80 -10.10 -9.05
C ILE A 156 3.28 -10.00 -8.64
N ALA A 157 4.20 -10.66 -9.34
CA ALA A 157 5.64 -10.61 -9.03
C ALA A 157 6.16 -9.16 -8.98
N LEU A 158 5.88 -8.37 -10.02
CA LEU A 158 6.29 -6.97 -10.06
C LEU A 158 5.53 -6.09 -9.08
N THR A 159 4.25 -6.38 -8.84
CA THR A 159 3.47 -5.63 -7.84
C THR A 159 4.04 -5.81 -6.44
N LEU A 160 4.36 -7.06 -6.07
CA LEU A 160 5.00 -7.37 -4.81
C LEU A 160 6.38 -6.70 -4.72
N LEU A 161 7.14 -6.67 -5.83
CA LEU A 161 8.42 -5.95 -5.88
C LEU A 161 8.27 -4.46 -5.63
N VAL A 162 7.32 -3.80 -6.30
CA VAL A 162 7.01 -2.38 -6.07
C VAL A 162 6.66 -2.15 -4.60
N GLN A 163 5.82 -3.00 -4.00
CA GLN A 163 5.50 -2.90 -2.58
C GLN A 163 6.73 -3.12 -1.69
N CYS A 164 7.61 -4.07 -2.00
CA CYS A 164 8.88 -4.29 -1.29
C CYS A 164 9.79 -3.05 -1.34
N LEU A 165 9.87 -2.38 -2.50
CA LEU A 165 10.63 -1.12 -2.64
C LEU A 165 10.08 -0.02 -1.74
N THR A 166 8.76 0.01 -1.48
CA THR A 166 8.18 0.97 -0.52
C THR A 166 8.65 0.75 0.92
N LEU A 167 9.04 -0.48 1.29
CA LEU A 167 9.60 -0.79 2.61
C LEU A 167 11.00 -0.19 2.76
N ILE A 168 11.84 -0.35 1.73
CA ILE A 168 13.19 0.23 1.67
C ILE A 168 13.08 1.75 1.76
N LEU A 169 12.20 2.36 0.95
CA LEU A 169 12.02 3.81 0.94
C LEU A 169 11.54 4.34 2.28
N ALA A 170 10.61 3.65 2.94
CA ALA A 170 10.15 4.03 4.29
C ALA A 170 11.31 4.02 5.30
N LYS A 171 12.17 2.99 5.25
CA LYS A 171 13.34 2.90 6.13
C LYS A 171 14.31 4.07 5.91
N VAL A 172 14.58 4.43 4.65
CA VAL A 172 15.44 5.56 4.29
C VAL A 172 14.85 6.88 4.79
N VAL A 173 13.58 7.15 4.50
CA VAL A 173 12.89 8.39 4.92
C VAL A 173 12.86 8.54 6.44
N SER A 174 12.53 7.47 7.18
CA SER A 174 12.53 7.48 8.64
C SER A 174 13.93 7.70 9.23
N THR A 175 14.99 7.23 8.56
CA THR A 175 16.38 7.46 8.99
C THR A 175 16.81 8.92 8.78
N HIS A 176 16.46 9.51 7.64
CA HIS A 176 16.75 10.93 7.35
C HIS A 176 15.99 11.88 8.28
N ALA A 177 14.72 11.61 8.56
CA ALA A 177 13.90 12.45 9.45
C ALA A 177 14.49 12.51 10.88
N LYS A 178 15.09 11.41 11.36
CA LYS A 178 15.78 11.36 12.66
C LYS A 178 17.08 12.16 12.68
N LYS A 179 17.78 12.26 11.53
CA LYS A 179 19.03 13.01 11.41
C LYS A 179 18.82 14.53 11.31
N SER A 180 17.69 14.99 10.77
CA SER A 180 17.37 16.42 10.67
C SER A 180 16.78 17.04 11.95
N SER A 181 16.46 16.22 12.95
CA SER A 181 15.89 16.65 14.24
C SER A 181 16.92 16.72 15.38
N ILE A 182 18.20 16.52 15.05
CA ILE A 182 19.37 16.62 15.94
C ILE A 182 20.20 17.77 15.40
#